data_AF-A0A167LW45-F1
#
_entry.id   AF-A0A167LW45-F1
#
_cell.length_a   1.000
_cell.length_b   1.000
_cell.length_c   1.000
_cell.angle_alpha   90.00
_cell.angle_beta   90.00
_cell.angle_gamma   90.00
#
_symmetry.space_group_name_H-M   'P 1'
#
loop_
_entity.id
_entity.type
_entity.pdbx_description
1 polymer ?
#
loop_
_entity_poly.entity_id
_entity_poly.type
_entity_poly.pdbx_seq_one_letter_code
_entity_poly.pdbx_strand_id
1 'polypeptide(L)'
;MVLTHVKELVEQNAQKYESYGLTASVFSAGLNKKELDQQVTFASVQSLARNLDKLNTFYSLIIIDECHRVSTAQDSQYMQVISCLKRYNPKLMLLGLTATPYRLGHGWIYREHYHGFIRGEEGSPFAKCIYELPLRYMISNQYLTPPNKLDPAIEHYDFSSLATDSLGRYSESDMNNLLNSHTRATKSIIEHILVQAESRRGVMIFAATVMHAKEIVSYLPVNETELVIGDTENKQRDNIIARFKSKEIKFLVNVSVLTTGFDAPHVDFIAILRPTESVSLYQQIVGRGLRLDEGKDDCLIIDYAGNDFDLFHPEVGAKKPNSDSEPVQVLCPGCGFANTFWGKLDEQGKVVEHYGRRCQGVLEDEVDGESMQCDFRFKFKECSHCGAENDIAARQCHSCGEIMADPDDKLRDALNLKSALVLRCCGMTAEVIKPQVLKVTYFDEDGADVSEVYDFTNKGSRYYFHRNFAKRLKSGSAVGEWKNVEEVNITLLSPPDFVIAKQHKKYGWQISDKLFDYDGSYRVADKS
;
A
#
# COMPACT_ATOMS: atom_id res chain seq x y z
N MET A 1 -24.79 12.29 -12.87
CA MET A 1 -23.60 12.93 -13.46
C MET A 1 -22.40 12.01 -13.25
N VAL A 2 -21.57 11.83 -14.26
CA VAL A 2 -20.34 11.03 -14.20
C VAL A 2 -19.14 11.98 -14.38
N LEU A 3 -18.28 12.05 -13.38
CA LEU A 3 -17.13 12.94 -13.32
C LEU A 3 -15.83 12.17 -13.51
N THR A 4 -14.91 12.73 -14.29
CA THR A 4 -13.54 12.24 -14.42
C THR A 4 -12.57 13.41 -14.60
N HIS A 5 -11.28 13.16 -14.38
CA HIS A 5 -10.21 14.15 -14.55
C HIS A 5 -9.64 14.23 -15.95
N VAL A 6 -9.82 13.18 -16.74
CA VAL A 6 -9.07 12.94 -17.97
C VAL A 6 -10.05 13.02 -19.13
N LYS A 7 -9.75 13.85 -20.14
CA LYS A 7 -10.68 14.09 -21.26
C LYS A 7 -11.01 12.79 -22.01
N GLU A 8 -10.03 11.90 -22.10
CA GLU A 8 -10.10 10.61 -22.79
C GLU A 8 -11.09 9.67 -22.10
N LEU A 9 -11.17 9.70 -20.75
CA LEU A 9 -12.19 8.95 -19.99
C LEU A 9 -13.58 9.55 -20.18
N VAL A 10 -13.71 10.87 -20.29
CA VAL A 10 -15.01 11.50 -20.58
C VAL A 10 -15.55 10.96 -21.90
N GLU A 11 -14.71 10.97 -22.94
CA GLU A 11 -15.06 10.50 -24.27
C GLU A 11 -15.36 9.00 -24.30
N GLN A 12 -14.47 8.17 -23.73
CA GLN A 12 -14.65 6.72 -23.70
C GLN A 12 -15.91 6.29 -22.94
N ASN A 13 -16.17 6.88 -21.78
CA ASN A 13 -17.35 6.56 -20.99
C ASN A 13 -18.64 6.99 -21.71
N ALA A 14 -18.64 8.16 -22.37
CA ALA A 14 -19.77 8.61 -23.17
C ALA A 14 -20.01 7.69 -24.38
N GLN A 15 -18.98 7.38 -25.17
CA GLN A 15 -19.08 6.46 -26.31
C GLN A 15 -19.55 5.07 -25.89
N LYS A 16 -19.06 4.55 -24.75
CA LYS A 16 -19.47 3.25 -24.24
C LYS A 16 -20.94 3.27 -23.81
N TYR A 17 -21.40 4.33 -23.17
CA TYR A 17 -22.80 4.50 -22.81
C TYR A 17 -23.71 4.60 -24.04
N GLU A 18 -23.30 5.36 -25.04
CA GLU A 18 -24.02 5.51 -26.32
C GLU A 18 -24.07 4.19 -27.11
N SER A 19 -23.05 3.33 -26.98
CA SER A 19 -23.03 2.00 -27.61
C SER A 19 -24.17 1.07 -27.12
N TYR A 20 -24.79 1.38 -25.98
CA TYR A 20 -25.98 0.69 -25.49
C TYR A 20 -27.30 1.26 -26.04
N GLY A 21 -27.25 2.18 -27.01
CA GLY A 21 -28.43 2.82 -27.60
C GLY A 21 -29.04 3.94 -26.73
N LEU A 22 -28.23 4.52 -25.84
CA LEU A 22 -28.63 5.57 -24.91
C LEU A 22 -28.03 6.93 -25.32
N THR A 23 -28.61 8.04 -24.84
CA THR A 23 -28.09 9.39 -25.10
C THR A 23 -27.52 10.02 -23.84
N ALA A 24 -26.38 10.71 -23.96
CA ALA A 24 -25.75 11.41 -22.87
C ALA A 24 -25.25 12.80 -23.29
N SER A 25 -25.24 13.74 -22.36
CA SER A 25 -24.57 15.02 -22.53
C SER A 25 -23.07 14.87 -22.25
N VAL A 26 -22.25 15.61 -22.99
CA VAL A 26 -20.82 15.70 -22.72
C VAL A 26 -20.40 17.11 -22.34
N PHE A 27 -19.72 17.25 -21.20
CA PHE A 27 -19.17 18.53 -20.74
C PHE A 27 -17.66 18.45 -20.54
N SER A 28 -16.90 18.80 -21.58
CA SER A 28 -15.44 18.80 -21.56
C SER A 28 -14.90 19.87 -22.51
N ALA A 29 -14.12 20.80 -21.96
CA ALA A 29 -13.41 21.78 -22.78
C ALA A 29 -12.43 21.11 -23.75
N GLY A 30 -11.79 20.00 -23.34
CA GLY A 30 -10.87 19.25 -24.20
C GLY A 30 -11.53 18.55 -25.38
N LEU A 31 -12.85 18.34 -25.33
CA LEU A 31 -13.65 17.77 -26.43
C LEU A 31 -14.47 18.83 -27.17
N ASN A 32 -14.33 20.12 -26.81
CA ASN A 32 -15.15 21.21 -27.32
C ASN A 32 -16.67 20.99 -27.17
N LYS A 33 -17.11 20.23 -26.15
CA LYS A 33 -18.53 19.98 -25.84
C LYS A 33 -18.92 20.58 -24.49
N LYS A 34 -20.10 21.22 -24.41
CA LYS A 34 -20.62 21.89 -23.21
C LYS A 34 -22.13 21.65 -23.04
N GLU A 35 -22.53 20.39 -23.10
CA GLU A 35 -23.93 19.94 -23.01
C GLU A 35 -24.25 19.50 -21.58
N LEU A 36 -25.48 19.73 -21.10
CA LEU A 36 -25.97 19.38 -19.74
C LEU A 36 -27.48 19.03 -19.71
N ASP A 37 -28.08 18.79 -20.88
CA ASP A 37 -29.52 18.70 -21.13
C ASP A 37 -30.08 17.27 -21.04
N GLN A 38 -29.23 16.24 -21.05
CA GLN A 38 -29.61 14.83 -20.98
C GLN A 38 -29.68 14.32 -19.55
N GLN A 39 -30.35 13.18 -19.34
CA GLN A 39 -30.47 12.52 -18.04
C GLN A 39 -29.09 12.12 -17.45
N VAL A 40 -28.17 11.71 -18.31
CA VAL A 40 -26.80 11.35 -17.95
C VAL A 40 -25.83 12.32 -18.61
N THR A 41 -24.90 12.84 -17.82
CA THR A 41 -23.87 13.77 -18.26
C THR A 41 -22.50 13.19 -17.90
N PHE A 42 -21.62 13.03 -18.90
CA PHE A 42 -20.20 12.73 -18.72
C PHE A 42 -19.41 14.03 -18.76
N ALA A 43 -18.62 14.30 -17.72
CA ALA A 43 -17.98 15.60 -17.57
C ALA A 43 -16.56 15.54 -17.01
N SER A 44 -15.72 16.46 -17.48
CA SER A 44 -14.43 16.77 -16.88
C SER A 44 -14.65 17.65 -15.65
N VAL A 45 -14.10 17.24 -14.50
CA VAL A 45 -14.20 18.02 -13.25
C VAL A 45 -13.57 19.41 -13.38
N GLN A 46 -12.43 19.52 -14.07
CA GLN A 46 -11.75 20.79 -14.33
C GLN A 46 -12.62 21.73 -15.18
N SER A 47 -13.33 21.17 -16.16
CA SER A 47 -14.22 21.93 -17.04
C SER A 47 -15.42 22.45 -16.26
N LEU A 48 -16.05 21.61 -15.45
CA LEU A 48 -17.20 21.99 -14.62
C LEU A 48 -16.85 22.98 -13.52
N ALA A 49 -15.73 22.80 -12.82
CA ALA A 49 -15.30 23.71 -11.75
C ALA A 49 -15.09 25.15 -12.24
N ARG A 50 -14.77 25.35 -13.53
CA ARG A 50 -14.66 26.67 -14.18
C ARG A 50 -15.98 27.22 -14.72
N ASN A 51 -17.06 26.44 -14.70
CA ASN A 51 -18.37 26.77 -15.28
C ASN A 51 -19.50 26.38 -14.30
N LEU A 52 -19.30 26.59 -12.99
CA LEU A 52 -20.26 26.21 -11.94
C LEU A 52 -21.61 26.92 -12.08
N ASP A 53 -21.63 28.11 -12.68
CA ASP A 53 -22.83 28.88 -13.02
C ASP A 53 -23.78 28.11 -13.97
N LYS A 54 -23.23 27.20 -14.78
CA LYS A 54 -24.00 26.33 -15.67
C LYS A 54 -24.61 25.12 -14.97
N LEU A 55 -24.15 24.78 -13.77
CA LEU A 55 -24.71 23.71 -12.95
C LEU A 55 -25.94 24.20 -12.21
N ASN A 56 -27.03 24.41 -12.95
CA ASN A 56 -28.28 24.96 -12.45
C ASN A 56 -29.44 23.94 -12.42
N THR A 57 -29.12 22.64 -12.55
CA THR A 57 -30.09 21.55 -12.62
C THR A 57 -29.94 20.55 -11.48
N PHE A 58 -31.00 19.78 -11.25
CA PHE A 58 -31.03 18.72 -10.24
C PHE A 58 -30.26 17.48 -10.71
N TYR A 59 -29.44 16.92 -9.82
CA TYR A 59 -28.83 15.60 -9.98
C TYR A 59 -29.04 14.77 -8.72
N SER A 60 -29.41 13.50 -8.88
CA SER A 60 -29.59 12.55 -7.77
C SER A 60 -28.29 11.86 -7.36
N LEU A 61 -27.39 11.62 -8.32
CA LEU A 61 -26.16 10.84 -8.16
C LEU A 61 -24.99 11.48 -8.91
N ILE A 62 -23.85 11.57 -8.23
CA ILE A 62 -22.53 11.76 -8.84
C ILE A 62 -21.79 10.43 -8.79
N ILE A 63 -21.30 9.99 -9.94
CA ILE A 63 -20.33 8.91 -10.07
C ILE A 63 -18.98 9.56 -10.36
N ILE A 64 -17.94 9.27 -9.58
CA ILE A 64 -16.57 9.71 -9.84
C ILE A 64 -15.77 8.52 -10.34
N ASP A 65 -15.36 8.57 -11.60
CA ASP A 65 -14.44 7.60 -12.18
C ASP A 65 -12.98 7.96 -11.83
N GLU A 66 -12.15 6.95 -11.63
CA GLU A 66 -10.81 7.05 -11.04
C GLU A 66 -10.79 7.88 -9.74
N CYS A 67 -11.74 7.60 -8.83
CA CYS A 67 -11.96 8.39 -7.63
C CYS A 67 -10.78 8.42 -6.66
N HIS A 68 -9.76 7.57 -6.86
CA HIS A 68 -8.49 7.66 -6.13
C HIS A 68 -7.76 8.99 -6.34
N ARG A 69 -8.09 9.73 -7.41
CA ARG A 69 -7.53 11.06 -7.69
C ARG A 69 -8.23 12.19 -6.93
N VAL A 70 -9.34 11.92 -6.22
CA VAL A 70 -10.05 12.90 -5.40
C VAL A 70 -9.11 13.40 -4.30
N SER A 71 -8.98 14.73 -4.19
CA SER A 71 -8.29 15.38 -3.08
C SER A 71 -9.29 15.67 -1.96
N THR A 72 -8.87 15.46 -0.72
CA THR A 72 -9.63 15.82 0.49
C THR A 72 -9.59 17.31 0.80
N ALA A 73 -8.81 18.10 0.05
CA ALA A 73 -8.75 19.55 0.24
C ALA A 73 -10.11 20.19 -0.04
N GLN A 74 -10.54 21.09 0.85
CA GLN A 74 -11.86 21.73 0.79
C GLN A 74 -12.03 22.62 -0.45
N ASP A 75 -10.93 23.17 -0.96
CA ASP A 75 -10.87 24.00 -2.16
C ASP A 75 -10.70 23.18 -3.46
N SER A 76 -10.68 21.85 -3.37
CA SER A 76 -10.54 20.99 -4.55
C SER A 76 -11.68 21.17 -5.53
N GLN A 77 -11.39 20.98 -6.82
CA GLN A 77 -12.36 21.12 -7.90
C GLN A 77 -13.56 20.18 -7.74
N TYR A 78 -13.36 18.97 -7.20
CA TYR A 78 -14.48 18.08 -6.87
C TYR A 78 -15.37 18.67 -5.80
N MET A 79 -14.79 19.16 -4.69
CA MET A 79 -15.57 19.74 -3.61
C MET A 79 -16.36 20.97 -4.06
N GLN A 80 -15.80 21.79 -4.96
CA GLN A 80 -16.52 22.91 -5.57
C GLN A 80 -17.75 22.43 -6.37
N VAL A 81 -17.59 21.44 -7.24
CA VAL A 81 -18.69 20.88 -8.06
C VAL A 81 -19.74 20.21 -7.18
N ILE A 82 -19.32 19.36 -6.23
CA ILE A 82 -20.20 18.66 -5.29
C ILE A 82 -20.98 19.66 -4.44
N SER A 83 -20.32 20.67 -3.88
CA SER A 83 -20.97 21.71 -3.07
C SER A 83 -21.98 22.51 -3.89
N CYS A 84 -21.65 22.83 -5.15
CA CYS A 84 -22.58 23.50 -6.06
C CYS A 84 -23.85 22.67 -6.27
N LEU A 85 -23.70 21.38 -6.59
CA LEU A 85 -24.81 20.46 -6.83
C LEU A 85 -25.62 20.15 -5.57
N LYS A 86 -24.98 20.10 -4.40
CA LYS A 86 -25.68 19.95 -3.10
C LYS A 86 -26.63 21.10 -2.78
N ARG A 87 -26.41 22.31 -3.32
CA ARG A 87 -27.37 23.43 -3.18
C ARG A 87 -28.72 23.11 -3.84
N TYR A 88 -28.72 22.32 -4.91
CA TYR A 88 -29.93 21.90 -5.62
C TYR A 88 -30.49 20.58 -5.12
N ASN A 89 -29.63 19.69 -4.58
CA ASN A 89 -30.04 18.44 -3.96
C ASN A 89 -29.23 18.16 -2.68
N PRO A 90 -29.74 18.51 -1.49
CA PRO A 90 -29.08 18.19 -0.23
C PRO A 90 -28.90 16.68 0.01
N LYS A 91 -29.71 15.83 -0.64
CA LYS A 91 -29.65 14.36 -0.58
C LYS A 91 -28.82 13.76 -1.73
N LEU A 92 -27.91 14.54 -2.32
CA LEU A 92 -27.06 14.09 -3.42
C LEU A 92 -26.19 12.91 -2.98
N MET A 93 -26.30 11.81 -3.70
CA MET A 93 -25.50 10.61 -3.47
C MET A 93 -24.18 10.69 -4.24
N LEU A 94 -23.12 10.13 -3.65
CA LEU A 94 -21.79 10.06 -4.24
C LEU A 94 -21.35 8.60 -4.34
N LEU A 95 -20.93 8.17 -5.53
CA LEU A 95 -20.35 6.86 -5.79
C LEU A 95 -18.96 7.06 -6.41
N GLY A 96 -17.95 6.39 -5.86
CA GLY A 96 -16.60 6.36 -6.43
C GLY A 96 -16.32 5.03 -7.12
N LEU A 97 -15.67 5.07 -8.28
CA LEU A 97 -15.14 3.90 -8.99
C LEU A 97 -13.63 4.03 -9.09
N THR A 98 -12.89 2.98 -8.75
CA THR A 98 -11.44 2.93 -8.90
C THR A 98 -10.96 1.49 -8.99
N ALA A 99 -9.90 1.25 -9.76
CA ALA A 99 -9.15 0.01 -9.72
C ALA A 99 -8.07 0.02 -8.62
N THR A 100 -7.73 1.19 -8.07
CA THR A 100 -6.68 1.36 -7.07
C THR A 100 -7.19 2.15 -5.88
N PRO A 101 -7.77 1.47 -4.89
CA PRO A 101 -8.31 2.12 -3.70
C PRO A 101 -7.23 2.58 -2.72
N TYR A 102 -5.99 2.13 -2.87
CA TYR A 102 -4.85 2.57 -2.06
C TYR A 102 -3.89 3.43 -2.89
N ARG A 103 -3.40 4.51 -2.28
CA ARG A 103 -2.35 5.36 -2.83
C ARG A 103 -1.21 5.46 -1.85
N LEU A 104 -0.02 5.10 -2.28
CA LEU A 104 1.17 5.22 -1.46
C LEU A 104 1.34 6.69 -1.01
N GLY A 105 1.59 6.89 0.28
CA GLY A 105 1.67 8.21 0.91
C GLY A 105 0.34 8.92 1.22
N HIS A 106 -0.77 8.50 0.61
CA HIS A 106 -2.11 9.08 0.86
C HIS A 106 -3.08 8.12 1.56
N GLY A 107 -2.73 6.83 1.63
CA GLY A 107 -3.57 5.82 2.27
C GLY A 107 -4.72 5.33 1.40
N TRP A 108 -5.74 4.78 2.07
CA TRP A 108 -6.93 4.26 1.42
C TRP A 108 -7.94 5.37 1.15
N ILE A 109 -8.66 5.25 0.04
CA ILE A 109 -9.70 6.22 -0.34
C ILE A 109 -10.99 6.00 0.44
N TYR A 110 -11.15 4.83 1.08
CA TYR A 110 -12.33 4.45 1.83
C TYR A 110 -11.96 3.97 3.24
N ARG A 111 -12.87 4.20 4.21
CA ARG A 111 -12.68 3.76 5.60
C ARG A 111 -13.07 2.29 5.79
N GLU A 112 -14.33 1.95 5.56
CA GLU A 112 -14.87 0.60 5.83
C GLU A 112 -15.05 -0.21 4.55
N HIS A 113 -14.79 -1.51 4.62
CA HIS A 113 -15.07 -2.46 3.55
C HIS A 113 -16.32 -3.28 3.89
N TYR A 114 -17.14 -3.61 2.89
CA TYR A 114 -18.36 -4.41 3.08
C TYR A 114 -18.12 -5.84 3.60
N HIS A 115 -16.87 -6.32 3.60
CA HIS A 115 -16.46 -7.57 4.27
C HIS A 115 -16.16 -7.41 5.77
N GLY A 116 -16.54 -6.28 6.39
CA GLY A 116 -16.44 -6.09 7.84
C GLY A 116 -15.02 -5.75 8.32
N PHE A 117 -14.27 -4.93 7.57
CA PHE A 117 -12.95 -4.47 8.00
C PHE A 117 -12.66 -3.00 7.66
N ILE A 118 -11.78 -2.38 8.43
CA ILE A 118 -11.28 -1.02 8.26
C ILE A 118 -9.97 -1.04 7.46
N ARG A 119 -9.87 -0.12 6.50
CA ARG A 119 -8.65 0.14 5.74
C ARG A 119 -8.15 1.56 5.94
N GLY A 120 -9.00 2.54 5.65
CA GLY A 120 -8.68 3.96 5.78
C GLY A 120 -8.99 4.54 7.16
N GLU A 121 -8.64 5.80 7.33
CA GLU A 121 -8.87 6.58 8.55
C GLU A 121 -10.22 7.31 8.50
N GLU A 122 -10.60 8.00 9.59
CA GLU A 122 -11.82 8.82 9.63
C GLU A 122 -11.83 9.92 8.56
N GLY A 123 -10.66 10.41 8.15
CA GLY A 123 -10.50 11.40 7.08
C GLY A 123 -10.57 10.84 5.66
N SER A 124 -10.88 9.55 5.47
CA SER A 124 -10.98 8.95 4.13
C SER A 124 -12.06 9.62 3.28
N PRO A 125 -11.81 9.90 1.98
CA PRO A 125 -12.79 10.56 1.10
C PRO A 125 -14.14 9.84 1.01
N PHE A 126 -14.14 8.52 1.11
CA PHE A 126 -15.34 7.68 1.05
C PHE A 126 -15.54 6.93 2.37
N ALA A 127 -16.77 6.87 2.87
CA ALA A 127 -17.06 6.15 4.11
C ALA A 127 -16.93 4.62 3.93
N LYS A 128 -17.46 4.08 2.83
CA LYS A 128 -17.56 2.64 2.62
C LYS A 128 -17.18 2.23 1.19
N CYS A 129 -16.42 1.15 1.06
CA CYS A 129 -16.35 0.32 -0.13
C CYS A 129 -17.53 -0.66 -0.08
N ILE A 130 -18.53 -0.44 -0.93
CA ILE A 130 -19.78 -1.22 -0.94
C ILE A 130 -19.72 -2.46 -1.84
N TYR A 131 -18.70 -2.54 -2.69
CA TYR A 131 -18.49 -3.65 -3.61
C TYR A 131 -17.05 -3.63 -4.13
N GLU A 132 -16.45 -4.81 -4.27
CA GLU A 132 -15.14 -5.00 -4.88
C GLU A 132 -15.25 -6.15 -5.87
N LEU A 133 -14.66 -5.98 -7.06
CA LEU A 133 -14.64 -7.00 -8.10
C LEU A 133 -13.20 -7.52 -8.29
N PRO A 134 -12.85 -8.69 -7.75
CA PRO A 134 -11.48 -9.17 -7.75
C PRO A 134 -10.97 -9.49 -9.17
N LEU A 135 -9.72 -9.14 -9.45
CA LEU A 135 -9.07 -9.44 -10.73
C LEU A 135 -9.06 -10.95 -11.04
N ARG A 136 -8.81 -11.78 -10.02
CA ARG A 136 -8.86 -13.25 -10.14
C ARG A 136 -10.22 -13.74 -10.64
N TYR A 137 -11.32 -13.14 -10.15
CA TYR A 137 -12.67 -13.48 -10.59
C TYR A 137 -12.88 -13.12 -12.06
N MET A 138 -12.41 -11.95 -12.48
CA MET A 138 -12.53 -11.46 -13.86
C MET A 138 -11.79 -12.36 -14.85
N ILE A 139 -10.59 -12.82 -14.51
CA ILE A 139 -9.80 -13.74 -15.34
C ILE A 139 -10.43 -15.14 -15.36
N SER A 140 -10.79 -15.69 -14.19
CA SER A 140 -11.31 -17.07 -14.08
C SER A 140 -12.63 -17.26 -14.83
N ASN A 141 -13.44 -16.20 -14.94
CA ASN A 141 -14.71 -16.21 -15.66
C ASN A 141 -14.61 -15.62 -17.08
N GLN A 142 -13.40 -15.45 -17.62
CA GLN A 142 -13.16 -14.97 -18.99
C GLN A 142 -13.76 -13.58 -19.29
N TYR A 143 -13.98 -12.76 -18.26
CA TYR A 143 -14.29 -11.34 -18.44
C TYR A 143 -13.05 -10.49 -18.79
N LEU A 144 -11.87 -11.05 -18.55
CA LEU A 144 -10.57 -10.52 -18.95
C LEU A 144 -9.72 -11.63 -19.57
N THR A 145 -8.82 -11.22 -20.46
CA THR A 145 -7.77 -12.05 -21.06
C THR A 145 -6.82 -12.55 -19.96
N PRO A 146 -6.47 -13.85 -19.96
CA PRO A 146 -5.55 -14.39 -18.97
C PRO A 146 -4.13 -13.82 -19.14
N PRO A 147 -3.46 -13.41 -18.05
CA PRO A 147 -2.07 -13.01 -18.08
C PRO A 147 -1.15 -14.23 -18.23
N ASN A 148 -0.11 -14.09 -19.04
CA ASN A 148 1.00 -15.02 -19.17
C ASN A 148 2.26 -14.32 -18.65
N LYS A 149 2.57 -14.50 -17.36
CA LYS A 149 3.75 -13.90 -16.73
C LYS A 149 4.98 -14.75 -17.04
N LEU A 150 5.98 -14.15 -17.67
CA LEU A 150 7.26 -14.77 -17.93
C LEU A 150 8.34 -14.08 -17.10
N ASP A 151 9.10 -14.86 -16.35
CA ASP A 151 10.29 -14.41 -15.63
C ASP A 151 11.53 -14.66 -16.50
N PRO A 152 12.11 -13.61 -17.10
CA PRO A 152 13.18 -13.80 -18.07
C PRO A 152 14.51 -14.05 -17.37
N ALA A 153 15.29 -15.02 -17.86
CA ALA A 153 16.64 -15.32 -17.37
C ALA A 153 17.72 -14.34 -17.87
N ILE A 154 17.35 -13.10 -18.19
CA ILE A 154 18.26 -12.06 -18.70
C ILE A 154 18.62 -11.07 -17.59
N GLU A 155 19.55 -10.15 -17.85
CA GLU A 155 19.88 -9.08 -16.91
C GLU A 155 18.63 -8.27 -16.55
N HIS A 156 18.37 -8.16 -15.25
CA HIS A 156 17.34 -7.31 -14.66
C HIS A 156 17.96 -6.00 -14.18
N TYR A 157 17.14 -4.95 -14.11
CA TYR A 157 17.51 -3.78 -13.34
C TYR A 157 17.42 -4.10 -11.85
N ASP A 158 18.50 -3.86 -11.12
CA ASP A 158 18.46 -3.90 -9.66
C ASP A 158 18.12 -2.53 -9.09
N PHE A 159 16.82 -2.21 -8.98
CA PHE A 159 16.37 -1.00 -8.30
C PHE A 159 16.36 -1.11 -6.77
N SER A 160 16.68 -2.28 -6.20
CA SER A 160 16.59 -2.52 -4.76
C SER A 160 17.62 -1.70 -3.96
N SER A 161 18.72 -1.29 -4.61
CA SER A 161 19.74 -0.44 -4.00
C SER A 161 19.33 1.03 -3.85
N LEU A 162 18.20 1.45 -4.46
CA LEU A 162 17.77 2.85 -4.42
C LEU A 162 16.98 3.15 -3.15
N ALA A 163 17.32 4.27 -2.51
CA ALA A 163 16.56 4.78 -1.39
C ALA A 163 15.23 5.40 -1.87
N THR A 164 14.14 5.07 -1.17
CA THR A 164 12.84 5.73 -1.35
C THR A 164 12.69 6.91 -0.40
N ASP A 165 11.92 7.93 -0.80
CA ASP A 165 11.51 9.01 0.11
C ASP A 165 10.57 8.50 1.24
N SER A 166 10.16 9.39 2.14
CA SER A 166 9.21 9.06 3.24
C SER A 166 7.85 8.58 2.75
N LEU A 167 7.50 8.88 1.50
CA LEU A 167 6.28 8.45 0.82
C LEU A 167 6.52 7.17 -0.01
N GLY A 168 7.71 6.56 0.07
CA GLY A 168 8.05 5.32 -0.61
C GLY A 168 8.29 5.47 -2.12
N ARG A 169 8.52 6.68 -2.61
CA ARG A 169 8.77 6.97 -4.03
C ARG A 169 10.25 6.98 -4.34
N TYR A 170 10.61 6.56 -5.55
CA TYR A 170 11.99 6.64 -6.05
C TYR A 170 12.29 8.03 -6.60
N SER A 171 13.50 8.55 -6.32
CA SER A 171 13.96 9.78 -6.92
C SER A 171 14.28 9.57 -8.41
N GLU A 172 13.79 10.48 -9.26
CA GLU A 172 14.10 10.45 -10.69
C GLU A 172 15.62 10.59 -10.94
N SER A 173 16.33 11.39 -10.14
CA SER A 173 17.79 11.52 -10.26
C SER A 173 18.52 10.20 -10.02
N ASP A 174 18.07 9.44 -9.03
CA ASP A 174 18.76 8.24 -8.58
C ASP A 174 18.48 7.09 -9.55
N MET A 175 17.24 7.01 -10.05
CA MET A 175 16.88 6.12 -11.15
C MET A 175 17.71 6.43 -12.40
N ASN A 176 17.83 7.70 -12.78
CA ASN A 176 18.63 8.12 -13.93
C ASN A 176 20.11 7.74 -13.80
N ASN A 177 20.70 7.93 -12.62
CA ASN A 177 22.10 7.56 -12.36
C ASN A 177 22.31 6.04 -12.48
N LEU A 178 21.41 5.25 -11.91
CA LEU A 178 21.46 3.78 -12.01
C LEU A 178 21.34 3.34 -13.47
N LEU A 179 20.35 3.85 -14.20
CA LEU A 179 20.09 3.46 -15.59
C LEU A 179 21.23 3.86 -16.54
N ASN A 180 21.85 5.02 -16.33
CA ASN A 180 23.03 5.45 -17.10
C ASN A 180 24.21 4.49 -16.98
N SER A 181 24.36 3.81 -15.84
CA SER A 181 25.40 2.80 -15.64
C SER A 181 25.05 1.42 -16.21
N HIS A 182 23.80 1.20 -16.65
CA HIS A 182 23.25 -0.08 -17.10
C HIS A 182 22.73 -0.06 -18.55
N THR A 183 23.25 0.81 -19.41
CA THR A 183 22.84 0.92 -20.83
C THR A 183 22.96 -0.40 -21.62
N ARG A 184 23.92 -1.27 -21.26
CA ARG A 184 24.04 -2.63 -21.85
C ARG A 184 22.85 -3.52 -21.49
N ALA A 185 22.40 -3.46 -20.24
CA ALA A 185 21.21 -4.19 -19.78
C ALA A 185 19.98 -3.69 -20.54
N THR A 186 19.81 -2.36 -20.67
CA THR A 186 18.71 -1.77 -21.47
C THR A 186 18.69 -2.34 -22.89
N LYS A 187 19.84 -2.37 -23.56
CA LYS A 187 19.93 -2.93 -24.91
C LYS A 187 19.53 -4.42 -24.96
N SER A 188 20.06 -5.24 -24.05
CA SER A 188 19.73 -6.67 -23.97
C SER A 188 18.24 -6.90 -23.69
N ILE A 189 17.63 -6.07 -22.85
CA ILE A 189 16.20 -6.12 -22.55
C ILE A 189 15.39 -5.79 -23.80
N ILE A 190 15.75 -4.76 -24.56
CA ILE A 190 15.03 -4.41 -25.79
C ILE A 190 15.19 -5.49 -26.86
N GLU A 191 16.38 -6.08 -27.01
CA GLU A 191 16.60 -7.23 -27.90
C GLU A 191 15.67 -8.41 -27.53
N HIS A 192 15.53 -8.71 -26.24
CA HIS A 192 14.60 -9.73 -25.78
C HIS A 192 13.13 -9.36 -26.04
N ILE A 193 12.74 -8.10 -25.79
CA ILE A 193 11.39 -7.61 -26.09
C ILE A 193 11.06 -7.77 -27.58
N LEU A 194 12.00 -7.48 -28.48
CA LEU A 194 11.79 -7.62 -29.92
C LEU A 194 11.48 -9.06 -30.31
N VAL A 195 12.23 -10.03 -29.77
CA VAL A 195 11.98 -11.46 -29.99
C VAL A 195 10.60 -11.87 -29.49
N GLN A 196 10.26 -11.50 -28.25
CA GLN A 196 8.94 -11.84 -27.67
C GLN A 196 7.78 -11.12 -28.37
N ALA A 197 8.05 -9.97 -28.98
CA ALA A 197 7.05 -9.18 -29.68
C ALA A 197 6.71 -9.74 -31.07
N GLU A 198 7.51 -10.64 -31.69
CA GLU A 198 7.28 -11.12 -33.05
C GLU A 198 5.86 -11.67 -33.25
N SER A 199 5.36 -12.47 -32.31
CA SER A 199 4.01 -13.07 -32.33
C SER A 199 2.93 -12.21 -31.65
N ARG A 200 3.23 -10.95 -31.32
CA ARG A 200 2.35 -10.04 -30.57
C ARG A 200 1.85 -8.90 -31.46
N ARG A 201 0.65 -8.42 -31.19
CA ARG A 201 -0.03 -7.36 -31.97
C ARG A 201 0.26 -5.97 -31.47
N GLY A 202 0.36 -5.79 -30.15
CA GLY A 202 0.56 -4.48 -29.53
C GLY A 202 1.37 -4.58 -28.25
N VAL A 203 2.46 -3.82 -28.18
CA VAL A 203 3.43 -3.85 -27.10
C VAL A 203 3.44 -2.52 -26.38
N MET A 204 3.16 -2.52 -25.08
CA MET A 204 3.32 -1.35 -24.22
C MET A 204 4.57 -1.50 -23.36
N ILE A 205 5.43 -0.49 -23.41
CA ILE A 205 6.67 -0.44 -22.64
C ILE A 205 6.58 0.67 -21.60
N PHE A 206 6.69 0.32 -20.33
CA PHE A 206 6.63 1.24 -19.20
C PHE A 206 8.04 1.57 -18.72
N ALA A 207 8.55 2.72 -19.15
CA ALA A 207 9.88 3.18 -18.81
C ALA A 207 9.92 3.89 -17.44
N ALA A 208 11.07 3.84 -16.78
CA ALA A 208 11.27 4.45 -15.46
C ALA A 208 11.28 5.98 -15.51
N THR A 209 11.97 6.58 -16.48
CA THR A 209 12.17 8.03 -16.60
C THR A 209 12.12 8.46 -18.06
N VAL A 210 12.05 9.78 -18.30
CA VAL A 210 12.05 10.33 -19.67
C VAL A 210 13.35 10.02 -20.41
N MET A 211 14.49 10.07 -19.72
CA MET A 211 15.79 9.72 -20.32
C MET A 211 15.83 8.25 -20.72
N HIS A 212 15.40 7.36 -19.83
CA HIS A 212 15.33 5.93 -20.10
C HIS A 212 14.38 5.62 -21.27
N ALA A 213 13.22 6.27 -21.32
CA ALA A 213 12.29 6.08 -22.42
C ALA A 213 12.88 6.47 -23.78
N LYS A 214 13.69 7.55 -23.85
CA LYS A 214 14.39 7.95 -25.08
C LYS A 214 15.47 6.93 -25.47
N GLU A 215 16.18 6.37 -24.51
CA GLU A 215 17.14 5.28 -24.75
C GLU A 215 16.44 4.05 -25.31
N ILE A 216 15.35 3.59 -24.69
CA ILE A 216 14.54 2.46 -25.14
C ILE A 216 14.10 2.65 -26.60
N VAL A 217 13.55 3.83 -26.93
CA VAL A 217 13.09 4.15 -28.29
C VAL A 217 14.24 4.05 -29.30
N SER A 218 15.47 4.39 -28.91
CA SER A 218 16.63 4.32 -29.81
C SER A 218 17.02 2.88 -30.22
N TYR A 219 16.57 1.88 -29.48
CA TYR A 219 16.80 0.47 -29.77
C TYR A 219 15.61 -0.22 -30.47
N LEU A 220 14.48 0.46 -30.61
CA LEU A 220 13.26 -0.06 -31.24
C LEU A 220 13.13 0.35 -32.73
N PRO A 221 12.34 -0.37 -33.54
CA PRO A 221 12.10 -0.01 -34.93
C PRO A 221 11.42 1.37 -35.05
N VAL A 222 12.10 2.30 -35.71
CA VAL A 222 11.69 3.72 -35.81
C VAL A 222 10.29 3.89 -36.41
N ASN A 223 9.91 3.05 -37.37
CA ASN A 223 8.62 3.17 -38.07
C ASN A 223 7.45 2.54 -37.29
N GLU A 224 7.72 1.75 -36.25
CA GLU A 224 6.69 1.02 -35.49
C GLU A 224 6.58 1.51 -34.05
N THR A 225 7.34 2.53 -33.66
CA THR A 225 7.51 2.96 -32.27
C THR A 225 7.15 4.42 -32.08
N GLU A 226 6.39 4.72 -31.04
CA GLU A 226 6.15 6.09 -30.57
C GLU A 226 6.34 6.21 -29.06
N LEU A 227 6.60 7.43 -28.61
CA LEU A 227 6.84 7.79 -27.21
C LEU A 227 5.79 8.78 -26.70
N VAL A 228 5.18 8.47 -25.55
CA VAL A 228 4.28 9.39 -24.83
C VAL A 228 4.83 9.69 -23.43
N ILE A 229 5.15 10.96 -23.21
CA ILE A 229 5.62 11.50 -21.92
C ILE A 229 4.71 12.66 -21.47
N GLY A 230 4.88 13.11 -20.22
CA GLY A 230 4.04 14.16 -19.63
C GLY A 230 3.98 15.43 -20.50
N ASP A 231 5.13 15.80 -21.09
CA ASP A 231 5.30 16.99 -21.93
C ASP A 231 4.87 16.80 -23.39
N THR A 232 4.45 15.59 -23.81
CA THR A 232 3.95 15.38 -25.18
C THR A 232 2.70 16.22 -25.40
N GLU A 233 2.73 17.09 -26.43
CA GLU A 233 1.62 17.98 -26.78
C GLU A 233 0.32 17.20 -27.00
N ASN A 234 -0.82 17.76 -26.58
CA ASN A 234 -2.11 17.07 -26.64
C ASN A 234 -2.47 16.56 -28.05
N LYS A 235 -2.25 17.37 -29.10
CA LYS A 235 -2.54 16.96 -30.49
C LYS A 235 -1.64 15.81 -30.94
N GLN A 236 -0.36 15.86 -30.59
CA GLN A 236 0.60 14.81 -30.91
C GLN A 236 0.24 13.52 -30.16
N ARG A 237 -0.10 13.63 -28.87
CA ARG A 237 -0.56 12.51 -28.04
C ARG A 237 -1.80 11.85 -28.63
N ASP A 238 -2.81 12.63 -29.00
CA ASP A 238 -4.04 12.13 -29.61
C ASP A 238 -3.73 11.37 -30.92
N ASN A 239 -2.84 11.89 -31.75
CA ASN A 239 -2.40 11.23 -32.99
C ASN A 239 -1.64 9.91 -32.74
N ILE A 240 -0.70 9.90 -31.79
CA ILE A 240 0.04 8.68 -31.41
C ILE A 240 -0.93 7.61 -30.90
N ILE A 241 -1.86 8.00 -30.01
CA ILE A 241 -2.88 7.10 -29.46
C ILE A 241 -3.76 6.54 -30.57
N ALA A 242 -4.20 7.36 -31.53
CA ALA A 242 -5.00 6.92 -32.66
C ALA A 242 -4.26 5.88 -33.52
N ARG A 243 -3.00 6.16 -33.90
CA ARG A 243 -2.15 5.26 -34.69
C ARG A 243 -1.87 3.94 -33.98
N PHE A 244 -1.69 3.98 -32.65
CA PHE A 244 -1.53 2.75 -31.87
C PHE A 244 -2.83 1.95 -31.84
N LYS A 245 -3.97 2.59 -31.57
CA LYS A 245 -5.29 1.92 -31.56
C LYS A 245 -5.64 1.29 -32.91
N SER A 246 -5.24 1.92 -34.03
CA SER A 246 -5.42 1.41 -35.39
C SER A 246 -4.38 0.35 -35.81
N LYS A 247 -3.43 -0.01 -34.93
CA LYS A 247 -2.33 -0.96 -35.19
C LYS A 247 -1.36 -0.49 -36.28
N GLU A 248 -1.28 0.82 -36.55
CA GLU A 248 -0.27 1.40 -37.46
C GLU A 248 1.13 1.42 -36.86
N ILE A 249 1.21 1.42 -35.53
CA ILE A 249 2.45 1.26 -34.76
C ILE A 249 2.27 0.13 -33.76
N LYS A 250 3.35 -0.59 -33.49
CA LYS A 250 3.35 -1.80 -32.66
C LYS A 250 3.84 -1.54 -31.24
N PHE A 251 4.78 -0.62 -31.06
CA PHE A 251 5.42 -0.34 -29.78
C PHE A 251 5.01 1.05 -29.27
N LEU A 252 4.49 1.10 -28.05
CA LEU A 252 4.15 2.35 -27.36
C LEU A 252 4.95 2.45 -26.06
N VAL A 253 5.96 3.32 -26.07
CA VAL A 253 6.78 3.60 -24.88
C VAL A 253 6.13 4.73 -24.11
N ASN A 254 6.03 4.60 -22.77
CA ASN A 254 5.43 5.63 -21.94
C ASN A 254 6.11 5.81 -20.58
N VAL A 255 5.96 7.02 -20.03
CA VAL A 255 6.44 7.39 -18.68
C VAL A 255 5.30 8.05 -17.91
N SER A 256 4.61 7.29 -17.04
CA SER A 256 3.61 7.81 -16.10
C SER A 256 2.38 8.53 -16.71
N VAL A 257 2.11 8.40 -18.01
CA VAL A 257 0.97 9.07 -18.69
C VAL A 257 -0.17 8.11 -19.03
N LEU A 258 0.15 6.90 -19.48
CA LEU A 258 -0.84 5.93 -19.99
C LEU A 258 -1.36 4.98 -18.90
N THR A 259 -1.16 5.33 -17.64
CA THR A 259 -1.65 4.55 -16.49
C THR A 259 -3.15 4.76 -16.25
N THR A 260 -3.75 5.82 -16.80
CA THR A 260 -5.20 6.13 -16.69
C THR A 260 -5.78 6.60 -18.02
N GLY A 261 -7.03 6.23 -18.34
CA GLY A 261 -7.76 6.76 -19.50
C GLY A 261 -7.29 6.29 -20.89
N PHE A 262 -6.42 5.29 -20.93
CA PHE A 262 -5.98 4.64 -22.15
C PHE A 262 -6.63 3.26 -22.31
N ASP A 263 -7.17 3.01 -23.50
CA ASP A 263 -7.87 1.78 -23.86
C ASP A 263 -7.46 1.32 -25.27
N ALA A 264 -6.73 0.21 -25.34
CA ALA A 264 -6.28 -0.43 -26.57
C ALA A 264 -6.42 -1.96 -26.41
N PRO A 265 -7.61 -2.54 -26.69
CA PRO A 265 -7.88 -3.94 -26.43
C PRO A 265 -6.92 -4.92 -27.11
N HIS A 266 -6.36 -4.57 -28.26
CA HIS A 266 -5.44 -5.42 -29.01
C HIS A 266 -4.06 -5.60 -28.34
N VAL A 267 -3.73 -4.83 -27.30
CA VAL A 267 -2.48 -4.99 -26.55
C VAL A 267 -2.43 -6.38 -25.93
N ASP A 268 -1.38 -7.12 -26.27
CA ASP A 268 -1.14 -8.49 -25.85
C ASP A 268 0.28 -8.70 -25.30
N PHE A 269 1.05 -7.62 -25.13
CA PHE A 269 2.34 -7.64 -24.43
C PHE A 269 2.56 -6.36 -23.60
N ILE A 270 2.76 -6.52 -22.29
CA ILE A 270 3.18 -5.47 -21.36
C ILE A 270 4.63 -5.74 -20.89
N ALA A 271 5.52 -4.79 -21.15
CA ALA A 271 6.90 -4.80 -20.68
C ALA A 271 7.10 -3.72 -19.61
N ILE A 272 7.48 -4.13 -18.40
CA ILE A 272 7.66 -3.25 -17.24
C ILE A 272 9.16 -3.06 -17.00
N LEU A 273 9.68 -1.86 -17.29
CA LEU A 273 11.10 -1.50 -17.13
C LEU A 273 11.23 -0.40 -16.06
N ARG A 274 10.31 -0.37 -15.12
CA ARG A 274 10.29 0.60 -14.02
C ARG A 274 9.97 -0.07 -12.69
N PRO A 275 10.54 0.42 -11.59
CA PRO A 275 10.08 0.03 -10.29
C PRO A 275 8.65 0.57 -10.10
N THR A 276 7.80 -0.26 -9.51
CA THR A 276 6.41 0.02 -9.17
C THR A 276 6.32 0.12 -7.66
N GLU A 277 5.61 1.14 -7.21
CA GLU A 277 5.58 1.54 -5.79
C GLU A 277 4.54 0.73 -5.00
N SER A 278 3.64 0.03 -5.69
CA SER A 278 2.57 -0.78 -5.07
C SER A 278 2.04 -1.86 -6.01
N VAL A 279 1.46 -2.91 -5.41
CA VAL A 279 0.71 -3.95 -6.13
C VAL A 279 -0.42 -3.34 -6.94
N SER A 280 -1.10 -2.33 -6.39
CA SER A 280 -2.14 -1.57 -7.06
C SER A 280 -1.69 -0.96 -8.40
N LEU A 281 -0.51 -0.32 -8.44
CA LEU A 281 0.03 0.26 -9.68
C LEU A 281 0.44 -0.84 -10.68
N TYR A 282 1.02 -1.93 -10.18
CA TYR A 282 1.35 -3.10 -10.99
C TYR A 282 0.10 -3.71 -11.66
N GLN A 283 -0.98 -3.92 -10.89
CA GLN A 283 -2.27 -4.39 -11.38
C GLN A 283 -2.88 -3.42 -12.41
N GLN A 284 -2.74 -2.11 -12.24
CA GLN A 284 -3.19 -1.13 -13.24
C GLN A 284 -2.44 -1.27 -14.56
N ILE A 285 -1.10 -1.37 -14.50
CA ILE A 285 -0.23 -1.50 -15.66
C ILE A 285 -0.59 -2.78 -16.43
N VAL A 286 -0.61 -3.91 -15.72
CA VAL A 286 -0.96 -5.22 -16.30
C VAL A 286 -2.38 -5.21 -16.85
N GLY A 287 -3.34 -4.64 -16.11
CA GLY A 287 -4.75 -4.55 -16.49
C GLY A 287 -5.01 -3.87 -17.85
N ARG A 288 -4.07 -3.07 -18.36
CA ARG A 288 -4.17 -2.49 -19.72
C ARG A 288 -4.10 -3.54 -20.82
N GLY A 289 -3.35 -4.62 -20.61
CA GLY A 289 -3.23 -5.74 -21.56
C GLY A 289 -4.32 -6.80 -21.39
N LEU A 290 -5.05 -6.81 -20.28
CA LEU A 290 -6.01 -7.87 -19.95
C LEU A 290 -7.41 -7.69 -20.57
N ARG A 291 -7.67 -6.59 -21.28
CA ARG A 291 -8.99 -6.39 -21.94
C ARG A 291 -9.25 -7.47 -22.98
N LEU A 292 -10.50 -7.79 -23.27
CA LEU A 292 -10.82 -8.77 -24.33
C LEU A 292 -10.64 -8.14 -25.72
N ASP A 293 -10.08 -8.89 -26.66
CA ASP A 293 -9.98 -8.53 -28.08
C ASP A 293 -10.12 -9.79 -28.93
N GLU A 294 -10.68 -9.67 -30.13
CA GLU A 294 -10.88 -10.82 -31.01
C GLU A 294 -9.54 -11.47 -31.38
N GLY A 295 -9.45 -12.80 -31.25
CA GLY A 295 -8.21 -13.54 -31.47
C GLY A 295 -7.10 -13.25 -30.44
N LYS A 296 -7.45 -12.76 -29.23
CA LYS A 296 -6.51 -12.66 -28.11
C LYS A 296 -6.68 -13.81 -27.12
N ASP A 297 -5.67 -14.70 -27.09
CA ASP A 297 -5.68 -15.85 -26.19
C ASP A 297 -5.04 -15.53 -24.84
N ASP A 298 -3.93 -14.78 -24.84
CA ASP A 298 -3.20 -14.38 -23.65
C ASP A 298 -2.65 -12.95 -23.76
N CYS A 299 -2.24 -12.39 -22.62
CA CYS A 299 -1.41 -11.19 -22.57
C CYS A 299 -0.08 -11.52 -21.89
N LEU A 300 1.03 -11.40 -22.64
CA LEU A 300 2.37 -11.58 -22.12
C LEU A 300 2.74 -10.43 -21.18
N ILE A 301 3.19 -10.76 -19.97
CA ILE A 301 3.66 -9.79 -18.98
C ILE A 301 5.11 -10.14 -18.65
N ILE A 302 6.02 -9.20 -18.91
CA ILE A 302 7.43 -9.35 -18.52
C ILE A 302 7.84 -8.16 -17.67
N ASP A 303 8.37 -8.45 -16.49
CA ASP A 303 8.90 -7.49 -15.56
C ASP A 303 10.43 -7.57 -15.54
N TYR A 304 11.08 -6.49 -15.98
CA TYR A 304 12.54 -6.35 -16.02
C TYR A 304 13.08 -5.50 -14.86
N ALA A 305 12.20 -5.01 -13.98
CA ALA A 305 12.54 -4.11 -12.89
C ALA A 305 12.53 -4.80 -11.51
N GLY A 306 12.31 -6.12 -11.48
CA GLY A 306 12.36 -6.91 -10.24
C GLY A 306 11.30 -6.51 -9.22
N ASN A 307 10.09 -6.13 -9.65
CA ASN A 307 9.06 -5.67 -8.70
C ASN A 307 8.55 -6.79 -7.77
N ASP A 308 8.70 -8.05 -8.19
CA ASP A 308 8.30 -9.26 -7.45
C ASP A 308 6.87 -9.21 -6.88
N PHE A 309 5.96 -8.52 -7.58
CA PHE A 309 4.56 -8.51 -7.22
C PHE A 309 3.85 -9.73 -7.82
N ASP A 310 3.06 -10.41 -6.99
CA ASP A 310 2.00 -11.29 -7.47
C ASP A 310 0.80 -10.42 -7.84
N LEU A 311 0.35 -10.57 -9.09
CA LEU A 311 -0.82 -9.90 -9.65
C LEU A 311 -2.09 -10.15 -8.82
N PHE A 312 -2.16 -11.27 -8.11
CA PHE A 312 -3.30 -11.67 -7.30
C PHE A 312 -3.13 -11.42 -5.80
N HIS A 313 -1.98 -10.89 -5.36
CA HIS A 313 -1.81 -10.52 -3.97
C HIS A 313 -2.73 -9.37 -3.58
N PRO A 314 -3.30 -9.40 -2.36
CA PRO A 314 -4.08 -8.29 -1.85
C PRO A 314 -3.19 -7.10 -1.57
N GLU A 315 -3.74 -5.90 -1.72
CA GLU A 315 -3.10 -4.69 -1.23
C GLU A 315 -3.14 -4.66 0.31
N VAL A 316 -1.97 -4.71 0.94
CA VAL A 316 -1.85 -4.66 2.41
C VAL A 316 -2.16 -3.25 2.92
N GLY A 317 -1.79 -2.22 2.15
CA GLY A 317 -2.06 -0.82 2.49
C GLY A 317 -1.04 -0.18 3.44
N ALA A 318 0.14 -0.76 3.53
CA ALA A 318 1.29 -0.23 4.26
C ALA A 318 2.57 -0.47 3.46
N LYS A 319 3.62 0.30 3.71
CA LYS A 319 4.93 0.07 3.10
C LYS A 319 5.45 -1.31 3.50
N LYS A 320 5.95 -2.06 2.52
CA LYS A 320 6.63 -3.34 2.75
C LYS A 320 7.89 -3.08 3.60
N PRO A 321 8.00 -3.68 4.80
CA PRO A 321 9.07 -3.35 5.74
C PRO A 321 10.44 -3.88 5.28
N ASN A 322 10.48 -5.13 4.79
CA ASN A 322 11.68 -5.79 4.29
C ASN A 322 11.42 -6.44 2.93
N SER A 323 12.45 -6.64 2.10
CA SER A 323 12.33 -7.25 0.76
C SER A 323 11.77 -8.68 0.80
N ASP A 324 12.05 -9.42 1.86
CA ASP A 324 11.57 -10.79 2.10
C ASP A 324 10.17 -10.86 2.74
N SER A 325 9.52 -9.73 3.00
CA SER A 325 8.18 -9.72 3.57
C SER A 325 7.11 -10.02 2.53
N GLU A 326 6.11 -10.82 2.91
CA GLU A 326 4.97 -11.17 2.08
C GLU A 326 3.64 -10.93 2.82
N PRO A 327 2.49 -10.86 2.11
CA PRO A 327 1.20 -10.75 2.76
C PRO A 327 0.87 -12.03 3.54
N VAL A 328 0.64 -11.90 4.85
CA VAL A 328 0.28 -13.01 5.75
C VAL A 328 -1.09 -12.78 6.35
N GLN A 329 -1.82 -13.88 6.59
CA GLN A 329 -3.09 -13.86 7.31
C GLN A 329 -2.86 -14.08 8.81
N VAL A 330 -3.34 -13.16 9.64
CA VAL A 330 -3.24 -13.21 11.10
C VAL A 330 -4.62 -13.07 11.72
N LEU A 331 -5.10 -14.14 12.35
CA LEU A 331 -6.35 -14.11 13.10
C LEU A 331 -6.21 -13.23 14.33
N CYS A 332 -7.17 -12.33 14.53
CA CYS A 332 -7.25 -11.51 15.74
C CYS A 332 -7.65 -12.38 16.94
N PRO A 333 -6.84 -12.44 18.02
CA PRO A 333 -7.25 -13.14 19.24
C PRO A 333 -8.47 -12.53 19.92
N GLY A 334 -8.74 -11.24 19.70
CA GLY A 334 -9.87 -10.53 20.29
C GLY A 334 -11.21 -10.83 19.60
N CYS A 335 -11.28 -10.68 18.28
CA CYS A 335 -12.54 -10.81 17.52
C CYS A 335 -12.55 -11.95 16.48
N GLY A 336 -11.46 -12.69 16.32
CA GLY A 336 -11.33 -13.77 15.33
C GLY A 336 -11.15 -13.31 13.88
N PHE A 337 -11.18 -12.00 13.59
CA PHE A 337 -11.04 -11.49 12.22
C PHE A 337 -9.69 -11.87 11.59
N ALA A 338 -9.71 -12.32 10.34
CA ALA A 338 -8.52 -12.66 9.55
C ALA A 338 -7.89 -11.40 8.94
N ASN A 339 -6.91 -10.82 9.64
CA ASN A 339 -6.19 -9.65 9.17
C ASN A 339 -5.20 -9.99 8.06
N THR A 340 -4.98 -9.07 7.14
CA THR A 340 -3.89 -9.17 6.16
C THR A 340 -2.81 -8.17 6.50
N PHE A 341 -1.62 -8.65 6.85
CA PHE A 341 -0.46 -7.82 7.20
C PHE A 341 0.76 -8.21 6.38
N TRP A 342 1.80 -7.38 6.39
CA TRP A 342 3.14 -7.83 5.99
C TRP A 342 3.69 -8.77 7.08
N GLY A 343 4.39 -9.83 6.67
CA GLY A 343 5.05 -10.77 7.58
C GLY A 343 6.00 -11.71 6.84
N LYS A 344 6.46 -12.75 7.55
CA LYS A 344 7.33 -13.80 7.01
C LYS A 344 6.73 -15.17 7.28
N LEU A 345 6.77 -16.05 6.30
CA LEU A 345 6.39 -17.45 6.44
C LEU A 345 7.65 -18.33 6.59
N ASP A 346 7.48 -19.50 7.21
CA ASP A 346 8.48 -20.57 7.14
C ASP A 346 8.33 -21.40 5.85
N GLU A 347 9.20 -22.39 5.64
CA GLU A 347 9.16 -23.30 4.49
C GLU A 347 7.83 -24.08 4.37
N GLN A 348 7.03 -24.14 5.43
CA GLN A 348 5.73 -24.81 5.47
C GLN A 348 4.55 -23.84 5.27
N GLY A 349 4.83 -22.55 5.03
CA GLY A 349 3.82 -21.52 4.83
C GLY A 349 3.18 -21.02 6.13
N LYS A 350 3.79 -21.26 7.29
CA LYS A 350 3.28 -20.80 8.60
C LYS A 350 3.90 -19.46 8.98
N VAL A 351 3.07 -18.57 9.55
CA VAL A 351 3.51 -17.24 10.01
C VAL A 351 4.55 -17.35 11.12
N VAL A 352 5.77 -16.91 10.82
CA VAL A 352 6.89 -16.77 11.76
C VAL A 352 6.83 -15.43 12.46
N GLU A 353 6.58 -14.36 11.69
CA GLU A 353 6.51 -12.98 12.16
C GLU A 353 5.49 -12.19 11.35
N HIS A 354 4.85 -11.18 11.95
CA HIS A 354 4.07 -10.18 11.22
C HIS A 354 4.31 -8.76 11.75
N TYR A 355 3.97 -7.78 10.92
CA TYR A 355 4.20 -6.35 11.17
C TYR A 355 2.90 -5.56 11.39
N GLY A 356 1.75 -6.24 11.43
CA GLY A 356 0.47 -5.63 11.82
C GLY A 356 0.48 -5.00 13.21
N ARG A 357 -0.16 -3.84 13.37
CA ARG A 357 -0.23 -3.08 14.63
C ARG A 357 -1.56 -3.23 15.37
N ARG A 358 -2.68 -3.12 14.66
CA ARG A 358 -4.05 -3.18 15.20
C ARG A 358 -4.94 -4.06 14.33
N CYS A 359 -5.88 -4.76 14.94
CA CYS A 359 -6.91 -5.49 14.22
C CYS A 359 -7.73 -4.57 13.30
N GLN A 360 -7.95 -5.01 12.07
CA GLN A 360 -8.74 -4.33 11.04
C GLN A 360 -10.22 -4.70 11.11
N GLY A 361 -10.59 -5.80 11.78
CA GLY A 361 -11.98 -6.26 11.86
C GLY A 361 -12.92 -5.23 12.49
N VAL A 362 -14.14 -5.18 11.98
CA VAL A 362 -15.26 -4.37 12.48
C VAL A 362 -16.18 -5.27 13.29
N LEU A 363 -16.65 -4.74 14.42
CA LEU A 363 -17.70 -5.30 15.25
C LEU A 363 -18.97 -4.48 14.99
N GLU A 364 -20.08 -5.15 14.72
CA GLU A 364 -21.39 -4.50 14.62
C GLU A 364 -22.02 -4.48 16.02
N ASP A 365 -22.42 -3.29 16.49
CA ASP A 365 -23.23 -3.18 17.69
C ASP A 365 -24.70 -3.50 17.34
N GLU A 366 -25.23 -4.60 17.88
CA GLU A 366 -26.59 -5.06 17.64
C GLU A 366 -27.66 -4.07 18.16
N VAL A 367 -27.29 -3.12 19.03
CA VAL A 367 -28.23 -2.22 19.72
C VAL A 367 -28.39 -0.89 18.98
N ASP A 368 -27.29 -0.28 18.55
CA ASP A 368 -27.29 1.08 17.97
C ASP A 368 -26.95 1.12 16.46
N GLY A 369 -26.56 -0.02 15.86
CA GLY A 369 -26.19 -0.11 14.45
C GLY A 369 -24.88 0.61 14.09
N GLU A 370 -24.11 1.04 15.10
CA GLU A 370 -22.79 1.64 14.91
C GLU A 370 -21.72 0.56 14.75
N SER A 371 -20.95 0.64 13.65
CA SER A 371 -19.79 -0.20 13.40
C SER A 371 -18.56 0.32 14.13
N MET A 372 -17.97 -0.50 15.00
CA MET A 372 -16.73 -0.15 15.72
C MET A 372 -15.57 -1.04 15.29
N GLN A 373 -14.41 -0.44 15.03
CA GLN A 373 -13.19 -1.21 14.79
C GLN A 373 -12.74 -1.90 16.06
N CYS A 374 -12.42 -3.20 15.97
CA CYS A 374 -11.81 -3.96 17.05
C CYS A 374 -10.62 -3.19 17.66
N ASP A 375 -10.57 -3.14 18.98
CA ASP A 375 -9.57 -2.42 19.77
C ASP A 375 -8.30 -3.25 20.04
N PHE A 376 -8.30 -4.54 19.67
CA PHE A 376 -7.15 -5.41 19.85
C PHE A 376 -5.93 -4.88 19.10
N ARG A 377 -4.84 -4.69 19.85
CA ARG A 377 -3.54 -4.25 19.35
C ARG A 377 -2.53 -5.39 19.45
N PHE A 378 -1.90 -5.69 18.32
CA PHE A 378 -0.75 -6.58 18.24
C PHE A 378 0.53 -5.87 18.69
N LYS A 379 0.64 -4.56 18.42
CA LYS A 379 1.74 -3.70 18.86
C LYS A 379 1.15 -2.47 19.54
N PHE A 380 1.68 -2.13 20.71
CA PHE A 380 1.15 -1.04 21.53
C PHE A 380 2.18 -0.52 22.53
N LYS A 381 1.96 0.70 22.98
CA LYS A 381 2.58 1.26 24.18
C LYS A 381 1.53 1.51 25.25
N GLU A 382 1.87 1.20 26.49
CA GLU A 382 0.98 1.41 27.63
C GLU A 382 1.10 2.84 28.16
N CYS A 383 -0.03 3.41 28.54
CA CYS A 383 -0.04 4.66 29.29
C CYS A 383 0.49 4.43 30.70
N SER A 384 1.51 5.19 31.11
CA SER A 384 2.09 5.12 32.46
C SER A 384 1.10 5.51 33.57
N HIS A 385 0.07 6.28 33.22
CA HIS A 385 -0.94 6.77 34.18
C HIS A 385 -2.13 5.80 34.33
N CYS A 386 -2.78 5.41 33.23
CA CYS A 386 -4.00 4.59 33.28
C CYS A 386 -3.82 3.14 32.80
N GLY A 387 -2.64 2.77 32.26
CA GLY A 387 -2.38 1.43 31.71
C GLY A 387 -3.03 1.14 30.36
N ALA A 388 -3.75 2.08 29.75
CA ALA A 388 -4.40 1.85 28.46
C ALA A 388 -3.39 1.58 27.33
N GLU A 389 -3.75 0.67 26.43
CA GLU A 389 -2.94 0.30 25.25
C GLU A 389 -3.15 1.31 24.12
N ASN A 390 -2.10 2.01 23.76
CA ASN A 390 -2.14 3.06 22.75
C ASN A 390 -1.35 2.66 21.50
N ASP A 391 -1.66 3.32 20.38
CA ASP A 391 -0.82 3.22 19.18
C ASP A 391 0.61 3.65 19.53
N ILE A 392 1.59 2.99 18.93
CA ILE A 392 3.01 3.23 19.15
C ILE A 392 3.38 4.69 18.87
N ALA A 393 2.72 5.31 17.88
CA ALA A 393 2.90 6.72 17.51
C ALA A 393 2.08 7.71 18.36
N ALA A 394 1.21 7.24 19.27
CA ALA A 394 0.31 8.12 20.02
C ALA A 394 1.06 9.07 20.96
N ARG A 395 0.92 10.39 20.80
CA ARG A 395 1.54 11.36 21.73
C ARG A 395 0.70 11.62 22.99
N GLN A 396 -0.56 11.23 22.96
CA GLN A 396 -1.50 11.36 24.07
C GLN A 396 -2.27 10.06 24.22
N CYS A 397 -2.58 9.70 25.46
CA CYS A 397 -3.37 8.52 25.76
C CYS A 397 -4.80 8.70 25.25
N HIS A 398 -5.29 7.79 24.42
CA HIS A 398 -6.66 7.82 23.91
C HIS A 398 -7.73 7.70 25.01
N SER A 399 -7.35 7.16 26.18
CA SER A 399 -8.28 6.90 27.29
C SER A 399 -8.30 8.03 28.31
N CYS A 400 -7.13 8.50 28.77
CA CYS A 400 -7.04 9.50 29.84
C CYS A 400 -6.48 10.86 29.39
N GLY A 401 -6.09 11.03 28.13
CA GLY A 401 -5.57 12.29 27.58
C GLY A 401 -4.14 12.65 28.01
N GLU A 402 -3.53 11.89 28.91
CA GLU A 402 -2.18 12.15 29.43
C GLU A 402 -1.13 12.11 28.30
N ILE A 403 -0.18 13.05 28.34
CA ILE A 403 0.92 13.08 27.38
C ILE A 403 1.78 11.83 27.59
N MET A 404 1.97 11.08 26.51
CA MET A 404 2.78 9.88 26.54
C MET A 404 4.26 10.26 26.38
N ALA A 405 5.10 9.75 27.27
CA ALA A 405 6.55 9.95 27.19
C ALA A 405 7.10 9.43 25.85
N ASP A 406 7.87 10.27 25.17
CA ASP A 406 8.55 9.90 23.93
C ASP A 406 9.65 8.87 24.24
N PRO A 407 9.69 7.70 23.56
CA PRO A 407 10.76 6.74 23.71
C PRO A 407 12.16 7.34 23.49
N ASP A 408 12.33 8.31 22.59
CA ASP A 408 13.61 8.98 22.33
C ASP A 408 14.04 9.82 23.54
N ASP A 409 13.10 10.50 24.17
CA ASP A 409 13.36 11.29 25.39
C ASP A 409 13.77 10.35 26.54
N LYS A 410 13.06 9.23 26.71
CA LYS A 410 13.42 8.21 27.72
C LYS A 410 14.82 7.65 27.51
N LEU A 411 15.19 7.32 26.27
CA LEU A 411 16.52 6.80 25.95
C LEU A 411 17.58 7.87 26.19
N ARG A 412 17.36 9.10 25.74
CA ARG A 412 18.28 10.22 25.97
C ARG A 412 18.51 10.48 27.45
N ASP A 413 17.45 10.50 28.25
CA ASP A 413 17.53 10.72 29.68
C ASP A 413 18.29 9.58 30.38
N ALA A 414 18.07 8.33 29.96
CA ALA A 414 18.81 7.18 30.47
C ALA A 414 20.29 7.22 30.08
N LEU A 415 20.62 7.54 28.83
CA LEU A 415 22.01 7.66 28.34
C LEU A 415 22.80 8.76 29.07
N ASN A 416 22.12 9.82 29.53
CA ASN A 416 22.75 10.89 30.31
C ASN A 416 23.05 10.50 31.77
N LEU A 417 22.51 9.38 32.26
CA LEU A 417 22.72 8.92 33.64
C LEU A 417 23.85 7.90 33.72
N LYS A 418 24.95 8.25 34.39
CA LYS A 418 26.07 7.30 34.65
C LYS A 418 25.68 6.06 35.45
N SER A 419 24.53 6.10 36.14
CA SER A 419 24.00 4.99 36.93
C SER A 419 22.93 4.17 36.19
N ALA A 420 22.75 4.43 34.90
CA ALA A 420 21.87 3.67 34.02
C ALA A 420 22.69 2.91 32.98
N LEU A 421 22.20 1.73 32.62
CA LEU A 421 22.65 0.91 31.51
C LEU A 421 21.53 0.90 30.49
N VAL A 422 21.83 1.31 29.27
CA VAL A 422 20.91 1.24 28.13
C VAL A 422 21.46 0.17 27.20
N LEU A 423 20.72 -0.94 27.10
CA LEU A 423 21.12 -2.10 26.33
C LEU A 423 20.25 -2.18 25.07
N ARG A 424 20.88 -2.04 23.90
CA ARG A 424 20.24 -2.22 22.60
C ARG A 424 20.13 -3.71 22.31
N CYS A 425 18.95 -4.26 22.53
CA CYS A 425 18.77 -5.71 22.54
C CYS A 425 18.83 -6.28 21.12
N CYS A 426 19.70 -7.25 20.90
CA CYS A 426 19.70 -8.08 19.69
C CYS A 426 19.01 -9.43 19.91
N GLY A 427 18.81 -9.83 21.18
CA GLY A 427 18.13 -11.06 21.52
C GLY A 427 17.85 -11.23 23.01
N MET A 428 17.19 -12.34 23.34
CA MET A 428 16.99 -12.77 24.72
C MET A 428 17.04 -14.29 24.84
N THR A 429 17.45 -14.76 26.01
CA THR A 429 17.42 -16.17 26.40
C THR A 429 16.65 -16.31 27.70
N ALA A 430 16.13 -17.52 27.96
CA ALA A 430 15.46 -17.83 29.21
C ALA A 430 15.94 -19.17 29.77
N GLU A 431 16.16 -19.22 31.08
CA GLU A 431 16.63 -20.40 31.80
C GLU A 431 15.77 -20.61 33.05
N VAL A 432 15.34 -21.85 33.28
CA VAL A 432 14.65 -22.22 34.52
C VAL A 432 15.69 -22.47 35.61
N ILE A 433 15.84 -21.52 36.52
CA ILE A 433 16.87 -21.57 37.57
C ILE A 433 16.42 -22.30 38.84
N LYS A 434 15.10 -22.38 39.06
CA LYS A 434 14.43 -23.15 40.13
C LYS A 434 13.05 -23.57 39.64
N PRO A 435 12.37 -24.56 40.28
CA PRO A 435 10.99 -24.88 39.93
C PRO A 435 10.12 -23.62 39.94
N GLN A 436 9.43 -23.36 38.82
CA GLN A 436 8.58 -22.18 38.62
C GLN A 436 9.30 -20.81 38.63
N VAL A 437 10.63 -20.78 38.53
CA VAL A 437 11.41 -19.54 38.47
C VAL A 437 12.19 -19.45 37.16
N LEU A 438 11.79 -18.50 36.32
CA LEU A 438 12.38 -18.24 35.01
C LEU A 438 13.30 -17.02 35.09
N LYS A 439 14.58 -17.19 34.74
CA LYS A 439 15.51 -16.09 34.53
C LYS A 439 15.51 -15.74 33.05
N VAL A 440 15.22 -14.49 32.72
CA VAL A 440 15.31 -13.96 31.35
C VAL A 440 16.53 -13.06 31.26
N THR A 441 17.37 -13.29 30.27
CA THR A 441 18.60 -12.52 30.03
C THR A 441 18.53 -11.87 28.65
N TYR A 442 18.73 -10.56 28.61
CA TYR A 442 18.78 -9.74 27.40
C TYR A 442 20.22 -9.39 27.10
N PHE A 443 20.59 -9.37 25.83
CA PHE A 443 21.96 -9.08 25.40
C PHE A 443 21.98 -8.21 24.15
N ASP A 444 23.04 -7.43 24.02
CA ASP A 444 23.33 -6.62 22.84
C ASP A 444 24.37 -7.28 21.92
N GLU A 445 24.67 -6.63 20.81
CA GLU A 445 25.63 -7.10 19.81
C GLU A 445 27.08 -7.10 20.33
N ASP A 446 27.38 -6.26 21.31
CA ASP A 446 28.69 -6.15 21.94
C ASP A 446 28.90 -7.18 23.07
N GLY A 447 27.88 -7.99 23.36
CA GLY A 447 27.89 -9.05 24.36
C GLY A 447 27.63 -8.58 25.80
N ALA A 448 27.20 -7.33 26.01
CA ALA A 448 26.72 -6.91 27.32
C ALA A 448 25.36 -7.57 27.59
N ASP A 449 25.12 -7.94 28.85
CA ASP A 449 23.86 -8.58 29.25
C ASP A 449 23.26 -7.97 30.53
N VAL A 450 21.94 -8.09 30.63
CA VAL A 450 21.20 -7.82 31.86
C VAL A 450 20.07 -8.83 32.01
N SER A 451 19.81 -9.25 33.24
CA SER A 451 18.79 -10.27 33.52
C SER A 451 17.77 -9.83 34.55
N GLU A 452 16.59 -10.42 34.45
CA GLU A 452 15.53 -10.35 35.44
C GLU A 452 14.96 -11.74 35.71
N VAL A 453 14.25 -11.87 36.82
CA VAL A 453 13.74 -13.16 37.30
C VAL A 453 12.24 -13.05 37.51
N TYR A 454 11.52 -14.04 36.98
CA TYR A 454 10.08 -14.20 37.10
C TYR A 454 9.77 -15.45 37.93
N ASP A 455 9.08 -15.26 39.06
CA ASP A 455 8.60 -16.34 39.90
C ASP A 455 7.12 -16.57 39.59
N PHE A 456 6.82 -17.67 38.89
CA PHE A 456 5.47 -18.01 38.45
C PHE A 456 4.56 -18.44 39.59
N THR A 457 5.11 -18.74 40.78
CA THR A 457 4.30 -18.94 41.99
C THR A 457 3.72 -17.62 42.51
N ASN A 458 4.41 -16.50 42.27
CA ASN A 458 3.97 -15.17 42.64
C ASN A 458 3.04 -14.57 41.58
N LYS A 459 1.78 -14.31 41.96
CA LYS A 459 0.77 -13.73 41.07
C LYS A 459 1.20 -12.41 40.42
N GLY A 460 1.89 -11.54 41.16
CA GLY A 460 2.36 -10.25 40.65
C GLY A 460 3.52 -10.39 39.66
N SER A 461 4.46 -11.31 39.93
CA SER A 461 5.56 -11.59 39.00
C SER A 461 5.07 -12.23 37.71
N ARG A 462 4.14 -13.19 37.80
CA ARG A 462 3.47 -13.78 36.64
C ARG A 462 2.66 -12.75 35.85
N TYR A 463 1.93 -11.86 36.53
CA TYR A 463 1.24 -10.74 35.89
C TYR A 463 2.20 -9.82 35.14
N TYR A 464 3.34 -9.46 35.73
CA TYR A 464 4.35 -8.63 35.06
C TYR A 464 4.96 -9.35 33.84
N PHE A 465 5.18 -10.67 33.91
CA PHE A 465 5.59 -11.47 32.76
C PHE A 465 4.55 -11.42 31.63
N HIS A 466 3.28 -11.70 31.95
CA HIS A 466 2.18 -11.65 30.98
C HIS A 466 2.02 -10.25 30.37
N ARG A 467 2.10 -9.20 31.17
CA ARG A 467 2.01 -7.83 30.66
C ARG A 467 3.09 -7.51 29.62
N ASN A 468 4.31 -8.00 29.84
CA ASN A 468 5.40 -7.77 28.89
C ASN A 468 5.28 -8.64 27.63
N PHE A 469 4.90 -9.91 27.78
CA PHE A 469 5.10 -10.91 26.71
C PHE A 469 3.83 -11.57 26.15
N ALA A 470 2.71 -11.58 26.88
CA ALA A 470 1.52 -12.33 26.46
C ALA A 470 0.98 -11.89 25.10
N LYS A 471 0.96 -10.59 24.82
CA LYS A 471 0.54 -10.04 23.52
C LYS A 471 1.70 -9.85 22.52
N ARG A 472 2.94 -10.21 22.88
CA ARG A 472 4.16 -9.99 22.07
C ARG A 472 4.75 -11.31 21.58
N LEU A 473 3.88 -12.20 21.10
CA LEU A 473 4.26 -13.39 20.34
C LEU A 473 4.56 -12.99 18.90
N LYS A 474 5.65 -13.49 18.32
CA LYS A 474 6.08 -13.14 16.95
C LYS A 474 5.00 -13.40 15.89
N SER A 475 4.28 -14.51 16.01
CA SER A 475 3.18 -14.85 15.10
C SER A 475 1.89 -14.09 15.38
N GLY A 476 1.76 -13.44 16.55
CA GLY A 476 0.58 -12.73 17.05
C GLY A 476 -0.75 -13.48 16.99
N SER A 477 -0.72 -14.78 16.70
CA SER A 477 -1.92 -15.59 16.42
C SER A 477 -2.66 -16.02 17.70
N ALA A 478 -2.08 -15.72 18.86
CA ALA A 478 -2.63 -16.04 20.17
C ALA A 478 -2.15 -15.01 21.19
N VAL A 479 -2.80 -15.00 22.35
CA VAL A 479 -2.28 -14.35 23.56
C VAL A 479 -1.66 -15.45 24.42
N GLY A 480 -0.42 -15.25 24.84
CA GLY A 480 0.30 -16.18 25.68
C GLY A 480 -0.32 -16.29 27.07
N GLU A 481 -0.79 -17.48 27.42
CA GLU A 481 -1.29 -17.81 28.74
C GLU A 481 -0.43 -18.90 29.36
N TRP A 482 0.56 -18.49 30.15
CA TRP A 482 1.47 -19.42 30.82
C TRP A 482 1.16 -19.49 32.31
N LYS A 483 0.78 -20.69 32.77
CA LYS A 483 0.62 -20.99 34.20
C LYS A 483 1.93 -21.44 34.81
N ASN A 484 2.73 -22.16 34.03
CA ASN A 484 3.99 -22.75 34.45
C ASN A 484 5.16 -22.30 33.56
N VAL A 485 6.38 -22.28 34.11
CA VAL A 485 7.58 -21.87 33.35
C VAL A 485 7.90 -22.79 32.18
N GLU A 486 7.54 -24.08 32.28
CA GLU A 486 7.76 -25.09 31.26
C GLU A 486 6.91 -24.87 29.99
N GLU A 487 5.82 -24.10 30.10
CA GLU A 487 4.96 -23.75 28.97
C GLU A 487 5.54 -22.58 28.16
N VAL A 488 6.51 -21.85 28.71
CA VAL A 488 7.10 -20.66 28.09
C VAL A 488 8.11 -21.08 27.04
N ASN A 489 7.74 -20.93 25.77
CA ASN A 489 8.67 -21.04 24.67
C ASN A 489 9.23 -19.65 24.30
N ILE A 490 10.44 -19.34 24.78
CA ILE A 490 11.10 -18.04 24.56
C ILE A 490 11.32 -17.71 23.08
N THR A 491 11.45 -18.72 22.21
CA THR A 491 11.69 -18.52 20.77
C THR A 491 10.53 -17.85 20.04
N LEU A 492 9.31 -18.00 20.59
CA LEU A 492 8.07 -17.41 20.08
C LEU A 492 7.87 -15.96 20.55
N LEU A 493 8.64 -15.50 21.54
CA LEU A 493 8.51 -14.17 22.11
C LEU A 493 9.42 -13.18 21.38
N SER A 494 8.95 -11.95 21.21
CA SER A 494 9.78 -10.86 20.70
C SER A 494 10.60 -10.26 21.85
N PRO A 495 11.94 -10.12 21.70
CA PRO A 495 12.72 -9.36 22.66
C PRO A 495 12.29 -7.88 22.64
N PRO A 496 12.47 -7.13 23.74
CA PRO A 496 12.41 -5.68 23.68
C PRO A 496 13.50 -5.16 22.74
N ASP A 497 13.33 -3.95 22.23
CA ASP A 497 14.33 -3.29 21.38
C ASP A 497 15.40 -2.61 22.23
N PHE A 498 14.99 -2.07 23.38
CA PHE A 498 15.88 -1.52 24.39
C PHE A 498 15.48 -1.97 25.79
N VAL A 499 16.49 -2.23 26.62
CA VAL A 499 16.34 -2.46 28.05
C VAL A 499 17.08 -1.35 28.80
N ILE A 500 16.40 -0.70 29.73
CA ILE A 500 17.01 0.33 30.58
C ILE A 500 17.11 -0.24 32.00
N ALA A 501 18.33 -0.45 32.48
CA ALA A 501 18.61 -0.89 33.84
C ALA A 501 19.26 0.21 34.67
N LYS A 502 19.03 0.19 35.98
CA LYS A 502 19.65 1.12 36.94
C LYS A 502 20.52 0.38 37.93
N GLN A 503 21.64 0.98 38.31
CA GLN A 503 22.59 0.37 39.22
C GLN A 503 22.07 0.41 40.66
N HIS A 504 21.76 -0.76 41.22
CA HIS A 504 21.36 -0.93 42.61
C HIS A 504 22.56 -1.34 43.47
N LYS A 505 22.80 -0.61 44.58
CA LYS A 505 23.98 -0.79 45.45
C LYS A 505 24.21 -2.22 45.96
N LYS A 506 23.14 -2.99 46.14
CA LYS A 506 23.18 -4.35 46.71
C LYS A 506 22.99 -5.47 45.68
N TYR A 507 22.35 -5.19 44.55
CA TYR A 507 21.83 -6.22 43.65
C TYR A 507 22.33 -6.08 42.21
N GLY A 508 23.25 -5.14 41.96
CA GLY A 508 23.78 -4.88 40.62
C GLY A 508 22.76 -4.16 39.74
N TRP A 509 22.78 -4.44 38.44
CA TRP A 509 21.85 -3.85 37.47
C TRP A 509 20.43 -4.39 37.68
N GLN A 510 19.46 -3.49 37.84
CA GLN A 510 18.05 -3.83 37.89
C GLN A 510 17.31 -3.18 36.74
N ILE A 511 16.62 -4.01 35.95
CA ILE A 511 15.80 -3.54 34.83
C ILE A 511 14.70 -2.63 35.36
N SER A 512 14.62 -1.43 34.78
CA SER A 512 13.66 -0.39 35.15
C SER A 512 12.62 -0.14 34.06
N ASP A 513 13.01 -0.25 32.79
CA ASP A 513 12.10 -0.08 31.67
C ASP A 513 12.50 -1.00 30.49
N LYS A 514 11.52 -1.32 29.65
CA LYS A 514 11.67 -2.11 28.43
C LYS A 514 10.89 -1.44 27.32
N LEU A 515 11.58 -1.08 26.25
CA LEU A 515 10.96 -0.48 25.08
C LEU A 515 10.77 -1.56 24.02
N PHE A 516 9.51 -1.79 23.64
CA PHE A 516 9.13 -2.67 22.55
C PHE A 516 8.60 -1.84 21.37
N ASP A 517 8.72 -2.39 20.17
CA ASP A 517 8.26 -1.78 18.92
C ASP A 517 8.76 -0.34 18.72
N TYR A 518 9.99 -0.05 19.14
CA TYR A 518 10.63 1.25 19.04
C TYR A 518 10.85 1.66 17.59
N ASP A 519 10.35 2.84 17.24
CA ASP A 519 10.42 3.48 15.92
C ASP A 519 10.97 4.89 16.10
N GLY A 520 12.31 5.00 16.15
CA GLY A 520 13.00 6.26 16.44
C GLY A 520 14.49 6.25 16.08
N SER A 521 15.16 7.37 16.33
CA SER A 521 16.51 7.64 15.81
C SER A 521 17.65 6.84 16.46
N TYR A 522 17.44 6.30 17.67
CA TYR A 522 18.46 5.52 18.38
C TYR A 522 18.61 4.09 17.85
N ARG A 523 17.73 3.66 16.95
CA ARG A 523 17.80 2.36 16.26
C ARG A 523 18.30 2.50 14.81
N VAL A 524 19.20 3.45 14.57
CA VAL A 524 19.87 3.56 13.27
C VAL A 524 21.17 2.77 13.31
N ALA A 525 21.09 1.47 12.97
CA ALA A 525 22.14 0.74 12.24
C ALA A 525 21.59 -0.64 11.88
N ASP A 526 21.00 -0.74 10.68
CA ASP A 526 20.89 -1.92 9.81
C ASP A 526 20.93 -1.41 8.34
N LYS A 527 21.80 -0.42 8.09
CA LYS A 527 22.07 0.16 6.77
C LYS A 527 23.56 0.06 6.42
N SER A 528 24.17 -1.06 6.75
CA SER A 528 25.49 -1.44 6.25
C SER A 528 25.36 -2.72 5.44
#